data_AF-A0A9W6BWR9-F1
#
_entry.id   AF-A0A9W6BWR9-F1
#
_cell.length_a   1.000
_cell.length_b   1.000
_cell.length_c   1.000
_cell.angle_alpha   90.00
_cell.angle_beta   90.00
_cell.angle_gamma   90.00
#
_symmetry.space_group_name_H-M   'P 1'
#
loop_
_entity.id
_entity.type
_entity.pdbx_description
1 polymer ?
#
loop_
_entity_poly.entity_id
_entity_poly.type
_entity_poly.pdbx_seq_one_letter_code
_entity_poly.pdbx_strand_id
1 'polypeptide(L)'
;MRRSNSSPYRALQLIGVAALTTCFVAIYFRQQKLSAIHLQLNTHTKRSAEVKPKTEDKALPVLPEPWGSYHTFLRPAPLDPCPKEFIEGTWTSNHSMGNATLPLTLEAQREIYENQHPPDCSKAKYLVYRVGPNGIGAVFHVTGVALHLALDLGRVFVEEPGTFLTNSPQCKDKPTLDSCYFLPFSGCRPTDEQMRGALRLGHETDASKLDERLANAAVLIAEHDSLLGVRAAAPRRFQERLAKSTAIDPKKFYYWWRAQAVTYMIRPRPEVLADLEQRRRKFLAGAPPAPGCISVHVRHGDKHVESEVFEDQVYEKLAAKVRALAPSYFTDQLFVSTEDPETITYFVNGTNWRTGYTSGVPRKPDRWVGCCRTSCACVPVSVVTFVWAFWLACWVAGSGGGKRRGG
;
A
#
# COMPACT_ATOMS: atom_id res chain seq x y z
N MET A 1 -3.05 -2.89 52.92
CA MET A 1 -2.26 -2.71 51.68
C MET A 1 -2.92 -3.48 50.54
N ARG A 2 -3.22 -2.86 49.39
CA ARG A 2 -3.62 -3.55 48.15
C ARG A 2 -2.62 -3.15 47.05
N ARG A 3 -1.97 -4.11 46.40
CA ARG A 3 -1.12 -3.85 45.22
C ARG A 3 -1.99 -3.88 43.95
N SER A 4 -1.84 -2.84 43.13
CA SER A 4 -2.52 -2.73 41.83
C SER A 4 -1.59 -3.20 40.71
N ASN A 5 -1.94 -4.29 40.02
CA ASN A 5 -1.25 -4.70 38.80
C ASN A 5 -1.72 -3.85 37.61
N SER A 6 -1.04 -2.73 37.36
CA SER A 6 -1.22 -1.95 36.13
C SER A 6 -0.35 -2.52 35.01
N SER A 7 -0.98 -3.24 34.08
CA SER A 7 -0.33 -3.85 32.91
C SER A 7 0.18 -2.80 31.90
N PRO A 8 1.40 -2.91 31.34
CA PRO A 8 2.05 -1.86 30.55
C PRO A 8 1.43 -1.61 29.15
N TYR A 9 0.48 -2.44 28.71
CA TYR A 9 -0.04 -2.42 27.33
C TYR A 9 -0.98 -1.26 26.99
N ARG A 10 -1.40 -0.43 27.96
CA ARG A 10 -2.25 0.75 27.68
C ARG A 10 -1.54 1.89 26.94
N ALA A 11 -0.21 1.92 26.92
CA ALA A 11 0.56 2.96 26.22
C ALA A 11 0.66 2.76 24.69
N LEU A 12 0.28 1.59 24.17
CA LEU A 12 0.42 1.24 22.75
C LEU A 12 -0.75 1.71 21.85
N GLN A 13 -1.81 2.31 22.41
CA GLN A 13 -3.08 2.54 21.72
C GLN A 13 -3.17 3.82 20.86
N LEU A 14 -2.12 4.64 20.77
CA LEU A 14 -2.21 6.03 20.26
C LEU A 14 -1.46 6.34 18.94
N ILE A 15 -0.85 5.36 18.29
CA ILE A 15 0.45 5.59 17.62
C ILE A 15 0.48 5.43 16.07
N GLY A 16 -0.59 4.96 15.42
CA GLY A 16 -0.55 4.50 14.01
C GLY A 16 -0.77 5.53 12.88
N VAL A 17 -0.82 6.84 13.18
CA VAL A 17 -1.75 7.78 12.51
C VAL A 17 -1.16 8.79 11.50
N ALA A 18 0.12 8.70 11.09
CA ALA A 18 0.78 9.79 10.31
C ALA A 18 1.36 9.46 8.91
N ALA A 19 1.59 8.20 8.54
CA ALA A 19 2.56 7.87 7.46
C ALA A 19 2.05 7.96 6.00
N LEU A 20 0.96 8.69 5.74
CA LEU A 20 -0.09 8.09 4.92
C LEU A 20 -1.32 9.02 4.64
N THR A 21 -1.35 10.00 3.73
CA THR A 21 -2.58 10.85 3.55
C THR A 21 -3.01 11.23 2.13
N THR A 22 -4.27 10.92 1.75
CA THR A 22 -4.95 11.15 0.44
C THR A 22 -5.22 9.90 -0.48
N CYS A 23 -4.85 8.66 -0.12
CA CYS A 23 -4.99 7.49 -1.01
C CYS A 23 -6.42 7.22 -1.44
N PHE A 24 -7.27 7.20 -0.42
CA PHE A 24 -8.63 6.82 -0.59
C PHE A 24 -9.42 7.85 -1.38
N VAL A 25 -8.90 9.07 -1.55
CA VAL A 25 -9.47 10.09 -2.44
C VAL A 25 -9.31 9.68 -3.92
N ALA A 26 -8.18 9.07 -4.29
CA ALA A 26 -7.99 8.52 -5.64
C ALA A 26 -8.80 7.22 -5.87
N ILE A 27 -8.94 6.38 -4.83
CA ILE A 27 -9.78 5.17 -4.89
C ILE A 27 -11.25 5.54 -5.03
N TYR A 28 -11.75 6.54 -4.31
CA TYR A 28 -13.16 6.97 -4.31
C TYR A 28 -13.65 7.36 -5.72
N PHE A 29 -12.89 8.18 -6.46
CA PHE A 29 -13.26 8.57 -7.83
C PHE A 29 -13.14 7.43 -8.86
N ARG A 30 -12.30 6.40 -8.64
CA ARG A 30 -12.19 5.24 -9.55
C ARG A 30 -13.16 4.11 -9.18
N GLN A 31 -13.52 3.94 -7.90
CA GLN A 31 -14.45 2.89 -7.46
C GLN A 31 -15.88 3.12 -7.92
N GLN A 32 -16.36 4.37 -8.05
CA GLN A 32 -17.69 4.60 -8.65
C GLN A 32 -17.80 4.07 -10.10
N LYS A 33 -16.70 4.02 -10.87
CA LYS A 33 -16.66 3.30 -12.17
C LYS A 33 -16.47 1.79 -12.02
N LEU A 34 -15.70 1.31 -11.05
CA LEU A 34 -15.49 -0.14 -10.85
C LEU A 34 -16.74 -0.85 -10.31
N SER A 35 -17.59 -0.20 -9.51
CA SER A 35 -18.88 -0.75 -9.07
C SER A 35 -19.83 -0.98 -10.24
N ALA A 36 -19.82 -0.10 -11.26
CA ALA A 36 -20.57 -0.31 -12.50
C ALA A 36 -19.99 -1.47 -13.34
N ILE A 37 -18.67 -1.69 -13.30
CA ILE A 37 -18.01 -2.81 -13.98
C ILE A 37 -18.25 -4.15 -13.25
N HIS A 38 -18.42 -4.15 -11.93
CA HIS A 38 -18.80 -5.36 -11.19
C HIS A 38 -20.21 -5.85 -11.58
N LEU A 39 -21.11 -4.93 -11.95
CA LEU A 39 -22.38 -5.25 -12.61
C LEU A 39 -22.17 -5.77 -14.05
N GLN A 40 -21.27 -5.18 -14.85
CA GLN A 40 -21.02 -5.64 -16.22
C GLN A 40 -20.32 -7.01 -16.32
N LEU A 41 -19.41 -7.33 -15.40
CA LEU A 41 -18.71 -8.64 -15.37
C LEU A 41 -19.69 -9.81 -15.21
N ASN A 42 -20.80 -9.63 -14.51
CA ASN A 42 -21.88 -10.62 -14.41
C ASN A 42 -22.76 -10.72 -15.67
N THR A 43 -22.69 -9.75 -16.59
CA THR A 43 -23.47 -9.74 -17.85
C THR A 43 -22.69 -10.23 -19.07
N HIS A 44 -21.36 -10.25 -19.01
CA HIS A 44 -20.51 -10.55 -20.18
C HIS A 44 -20.11 -12.03 -20.36
N THR A 45 -20.70 -12.95 -19.60
CA THR A 45 -20.51 -14.42 -19.70
C THR A 45 -20.98 -15.05 -21.03
N LYS A 46 -21.41 -14.25 -22.02
CA LYS A 46 -21.84 -14.68 -23.35
C LYS A 46 -21.30 -13.80 -24.48
N ARG A 47 -19.99 -13.89 -24.75
CA ARG A 47 -19.37 -13.79 -26.10
C ARG A 47 -17.86 -13.96 -26.03
N SER A 48 -17.40 -15.21 -26.04
CA SER A 48 -16.02 -15.51 -26.44
C SER A 48 -15.95 -15.38 -27.96
N ALA A 49 -15.22 -14.39 -28.45
CA ALA A 49 -14.77 -14.32 -29.84
C ALA A 49 -13.27 -14.61 -29.87
N GLU A 50 -12.86 -15.53 -30.72
CA GLU A 50 -11.53 -16.11 -30.77
C GLU A 50 -10.52 -15.12 -31.38
N VAL A 51 -9.67 -14.52 -30.54
CA VAL A 51 -8.59 -13.63 -30.99
C VAL A 51 -7.32 -14.45 -31.20
N LYS A 52 -6.90 -14.61 -32.47
CA LYS A 52 -5.65 -15.28 -32.81
C LYS A 52 -4.44 -14.45 -32.34
N PRO A 53 -3.46 -15.04 -31.64
CA PRO A 53 -2.24 -14.33 -31.25
C PRO A 53 -1.36 -14.11 -32.49
N LYS A 54 -0.92 -12.86 -32.72
CA LYS A 54 -0.04 -12.53 -33.85
C LYS A 54 0.90 -11.34 -33.59
N THR A 55 1.81 -11.53 -32.64
CA THR A 55 3.15 -10.94 -32.63
C THR A 55 4.06 -11.82 -31.78
N GLU A 56 5.30 -12.04 -32.21
CA GLU A 56 6.33 -12.57 -31.33
C GLU A 56 6.75 -11.45 -30.37
N ASP A 57 6.41 -11.58 -29.09
CA ASP A 57 6.81 -10.63 -28.05
C ASP A 57 8.33 -10.69 -27.84
N LYS A 58 9.06 -9.85 -28.58
CA LYS A 58 10.47 -9.57 -28.29
C LYS A 58 10.53 -8.94 -26.91
N ALA A 59 11.28 -9.58 -26.00
CA ALA A 59 11.53 -9.05 -24.67
C ALA A 59 12.03 -7.60 -24.76
N LEU A 60 11.47 -6.71 -23.94
CA LEU A 60 11.89 -5.31 -23.88
C LEU A 60 13.38 -5.24 -23.51
N PRO A 61 14.16 -4.33 -24.13
CA PRO A 61 15.57 -4.21 -23.82
C PRO A 61 15.77 -3.89 -22.33
N VAL A 62 16.67 -4.63 -21.69
CA VAL A 62 17.06 -4.37 -20.29
C VAL A 62 17.67 -2.97 -20.22
N LEU A 63 17.06 -2.09 -19.42
CA LEU A 63 17.54 -0.72 -19.27
C LEU A 63 18.93 -0.71 -18.61
N PRO A 64 19.87 0.12 -19.08
CA PRO A 64 21.21 0.18 -18.51
C PRO A 64 21.21 0.67 -17.05
N GLU A 65 22.26 0.35 -16.30
CA GLU A 65 22.50 0.91 -14.96
C GLU A 65 22.98 2.37 -15.05
N PRO A 66 22.05 3.30 -15.30
CA PRO A 66 21.72 4.29 -14.26
C PRO A 66 20.28 4.16 -13.74
N TRP A 67 19.60 3.03 -13.98
CA TRP A 67 18.29 2.71 -13.38
C TRP A 67 18.37 1.68 -12.25
N GLY A 68 19.60 1.33 -11.84
CA GLY A 68 19.93 0.51 -10.67
C GLY A 68 19.55 1.15 -9.34
N SER A 69 18.27 1.11 -8.98
CA SER A 69 17.78 1.38 -7.60
C SER A 69 17.90 2.82 -7.10
N TYR A 70 18.40 3.77 -7.89
CA TYR A 70 18.66 5.17 -7.49
C TYR A 70 17.43 5.90 -6.92
N HIS A 71 16.21 5.51 -7.32
CA HIS A 71 14.94 6.04 -6.80
C HIS A 71 14.18 5.09 -5.86
N THR A 72 14.77 3.97 -5.44
CA THR A 72 14.13 2.99 -4.54
C THR A 72 15.13 2.18 -3.70
N PHE A 73 16.17 2.86 -3.23
CA PHE A 73 17.22 2.39 -2.32
C PHE A 73 18.16 1.30 -2.87
N LEU A 74 19.39 1.71 -3.19
CA LEU A 74 20.64 1.04 -2.82
C LEU A 74 21.81 2.04 -2.99
N ARG A 75 21.88 2.99 -2.05
CA ARG A 75 22.91 4.06 -1.89
C ARG A 75 23.41 4.79 -3.16
N PRO A 76 22.68 5.83 -3.58
CA PRO A 76 23.24 7.16 -3.85
C PRO A 76 23.17 8.05 -2.59
N ALA A 77 23.95 9.12 -2.53
CA ALA A 77 23.79 10.16 -1.50
C ALA A 77 22.58 11.07 -1.80
N PRO A 78 21.99 11.78 -0.82
CA PRO A 78 20.84 12.69 -1.07
C PRO A 78 21.10 13.81 -2.09
N LEU A 79 22.35 14.02 -2.49
CA LEU A 79 22.79 15.09 -3.37
C LEU A 79 23.08 14.64 -4.81
N ASP A 80 23.05 13.34 -5.09
CA ASP A 80 23.47 12.76 -6.37
C ASP A 80 22.63 13.29 -7.56
N PRO A 81 23.21 13.26 -8.79
CA PRO A 81 22.52 13.76 -9.97
C PRO A 81 21.35 12.83 -10.35
N CYS A 82 20.19 13.43 -10.55
CA CYS A 82 19.04 12.73 -11.12
C CYS A 82 19.31 12.34 -12.59
N PRO A 83 18.64 11.30 -13.12
CA PRO A 83 18.68 10.99 -14.55
C PRO A 83 18.24 12.20 -15.36
N LYS A 84 18.87 12.43 -16.53
CA LYS A 84 18.62 13.61 -17.37
C LYS A 84 17.21 13.68 -17.95
N GLU A 85 16.51 12.55 -18.03
CA GLU A 85 15.17 12.41 -18.60
C GLU A 85 14.41 11.26 -17.93
N PHE A 86 13.09 11.26 -18.08
CA PHE A 86 12.20 10.20 -17.56
C PHE A 86 11.97 9.13 -18.64
N ILE A 87 12.25 7.85 -18.33
CA ILE A 87 12.04 6.75 -19.27
C ILE A 87 10.60 6.21 -19.19
N GLU A 88 9.83 6.48 -20.24
CA GLU A 88 8.49 5.95 -20.47
C GLU A 88 8.51 4.40 -20.55
N GLY A 89 7.44 3.74 -20.07
CA GLY A 89 7.31 2.28 -20.09
C GLY A 89 7.97 1.53 -18.92
N THR A 90 8.80 2.18 -18.10
CA THR A 90 9.45 1.52 -16.94
C THR A 90 8.45 0.98 -15.90
N TRP A 91 7.32 1.69 -15.71
CA TRP A 91 6.27 1.36 -14.74
C TRP A 91 4.85 1.44 -15.32
N THR A 92 4.72 1.58 -16.64
CA THR A 92 3.44 1.70 -17.35
C THR A 92 3.38 0.72 -18.52
N SER A 93 2.21 0.15 -18.78
CA SER A 93 1.98 -0.71 -19.95
C SER A 93 0.70 -0.32 -20.68
N ASN A 94 0.80 -0.13 -21.99
CA ASN A 94 -0.31 0.15 -22.90
C ASN A 94 -1.33 -1.00 -22.98
N HIS A 95 -1.00 -2.19 -22.47
CA HIS A 95 -1.88 -3.36 -22.42
C HIS A 95 -2.67 -3.47 -21.11
N SER A 96 -2.33 -2.66 -20.10
CA SER A 96 -3.06 -2.57 -18.83
C SER A 96 -4.17 -1.50 -18.93
N MET A 97 -5.11 -1.44 -17.96
CA MET A 97 -6.36 -0.66 -18.08
C MET A 97 -6.16 0.87 -18.14
N GLY A 98 -5.83 1.38 -19.33
CA GLY A 98 -5.47 2.75 -19.63
C GLY A 98 -3.96 3.01 -19.52
N ASN A 99 -3.50 4.12 -20.10
CA ASN A 99 -2.08 4.51 -20.23
C ASN A 99 -1.30 4.67 -18.89
N ALA A 100 -1.95 4.39 -17.77
CA ALA A 100 -1.35 4.43 -16.44
C ALA A 100 -2.03 3.37 -15.54
N THR A 101 -1.52 2.14 -15.62
CA THR A 101 -1.49 1.16 -14.53
C THR A 101 -0.15 0.43 -14.58
N LEU A 102 0.29 -0.17 -13.46
CA LEU A 102 1.44 -1.07 -13.48
C LEU A 102 1.15 -2.23 -14.46
N PRO A 103 2.15 -2.73 -15.21
CA PRO A 103 1.98 -3.91 -16.05
C PRO A 103 1.37 -5.09 -15.26
N LEU A 104 0.56 -5.93 -15.92
CA LEU A 104 -0.07 -7.11 -15.32
C LEU A 104 -1.00 -6.87 -14.11
N THR A 105 -1.45 -5.62 -13.87
CA THR A 105 -2.30 -5.30 -12.70
C THR A 105 -3.66 -6.01 -12.75
N LEU A 106 -4.31 -6.06 -13.91
CA LEU A 106 -5.67 -6.64 -14.01
C LEU A 106 -5.64 -8.16 -13.77
N GLU A 107 -4.62 -8.79 -14.35
CA GLU A 107 -4.30 -10.21 -14.26
C GLU A 107 -3.95 -10.58 -12.82
N ALA A 108 -3.06 -9.83 -12.18
CA ALA A 108 -2.67 -10.04 -10.79
C ALA A 108 -3.86 -9.89 -9.83
N GLN A 109 -4.65 -8.82 -9.94
CA GLN A 109 -5.82 -8.63 -9.08
C GLN A 109 -6.90 -9.71 -9.29
N ARG A 110 -7.06 -10.21 -10.53
CA ARG A 110 -7.96 -11.32 -10.84
C ARG A 110 -7.48 -12.63 -10.22
N GLU A 111 -6.23 -13.01 -10.44
CA GLU A 111 -5.67 -14.26 -9.90
C GLU A 111 -5.61 -14.27 -8.37
N ILE A 112 -5.32 -13.12 -7.74
CA ILE A 112 -5.46 -12.97 -6.29
C ILE A 112 -6.93 -13.21 -5.90
N TYR A 113 -7.89 -12.54 -6.56
CA TYR A 113 -9.30 -12.69 -6.21
C TYR A 113 -9.79 -14.15 -6.34
N GLU A 114 -9.48 -14.82 -7.45
CA GLU A 114 -9.84 -16.22 -7.74
C GLU A 114 -9.23 -17.19 -6.72
N ASN A 115 -7.94 -17.04 -6.37
CA ASN A 115 -7.30 -17.85 -5.32
C ASN A 115 -7.96 -17.63 -3.95
N GLN A 116 -8.41 -16.41 -3.67
CA GLN A 116 -8.99 -16.02 -2.39
C GLN A 116 -10.49 -16.31 -2.26
N HIS A 117 -11.18 -16.60 -3.37
CA HIS A 117 -12.62 -16.88 -3.43
C HIS A 117 -12.88 -18.16 -4.24
N PRO A 118 -12.36 -19.33 -3.83
CA PRO A 118 -12.68 -20.58 -4.50
C PRO A 118 -14.18 -20.88 -4.37
N PRO A 119 -14.81 -21.51 -5.38
CA PRO A 119 -16.25 -21.77 -5.38
C PRO A 119 -16.69 -22.79 -4.33
N ASP A 120 -15.74 -23.55 -3.75
CA ASP A 120 -15.99 -24.57 -2.74
C ASP A 120 -14.97 -24.44 -1.59
N CYS A 121 -15.40 -23.78 -0.51
CA CYS A 121 -14.56 -23.57 0.68
C CYS A 121 -14.22 -24.87 1.44
N SER A 122 -14.95 -25.98 1.20
CA SER A 122 -14.70 -27.25 1.91
C SER A 122 -13.41 -27.93 1.44
N LYS A 123 -13.03 -27.71 0.17
CA LYS A 123 -11.81 -28.23 -0.45
C LYS A 123 -10.61 -27.29 -0.34
N ALA A 124 -10.82 -26.06 0.13
CA ALA A 124 -9.77 -25.06 0.23
C ALA A 124 -8.76 -25.43 1.34
N LYS A 125 -7.47 -25.29 1.03
CA LYS A 125 -6.38 -25.25 2.01
C LYS A 125 -6.08 -23.79 2.36
N TYR A 126 -5.70 -23.52 3.60
CA TYR A 126 -5.53 -22.17 4.12
C TYR A 126 -4.09 -21.88 4.53
N LEU A 127 -3.69 -20.60 4.43
CA LEU A 127 -2.54 -20.03 5.11
C LEU A 127 -3.03 -18.88 6.00
N VAL A 128 -3.00 -19.10 7.31
CA VAL A 128 -3.41 -18.14 8.34
C VAL A 128 -2.17 -17.37 8.79
N TYR A 129 -2.20 -16.04 8.70
CA TYR A 129 -1.08 -15.19 9.07
C TYR A 129 -1.34 -14.41 10.36
N ARG A 130 -0.41 -14.53 11.31
CA ARG A 130 -0.38 -13.76 12.56
C ARG A 130 0.26 -12.40 12.34
N VAL A 131 -0.54 -11.33 12.43
CA VAL A 131 -0.05 -9.95 12.27
C VAL A 131 0.80 -9.53 13.47
N GLY A 132 2.11 -9.34 13.25
CA GLY A 132 3.04 -8.87 14.28
C GLY A 132 2.91 -7.36 14.59
N PRO A 133 3.20 -6.92 15.83
CA PRO A 133 3.06 -5.53 16.27
C PRO A 133 4.11 -4.61 15.61
N ASN A 134 3.70 -3.88 14.56
CA ASN A 134 4.57 -3.01 13.76
C ASN A 134 3.82 -1.75 13.30
N GLY A 135 4.50 -0.75 12.74
CA GLY A 135 3.82 0.34 12.04
C GLY A 135 2.91 -0.17 10.91
N ILE A 136 1.76 0.47 10.68
CA ILE A 136 0.72 0.02 9.73
C ILE A 136 1.25 -0.24 8.30
N GLY A 137 2.19 0.58 7.81
CA GLY A 137 2.85 0.34 6.52
C GLY A 137 3.65 -0.98 6.49
N ALA A 138 4.40 -1.28 7.56
CA ALA A 138 5.12 -2.54 7.69
C ALA A 138 4.16 -3.74 7.83
N VAL A 139 3.03 -3.57 8.55
CA VAL A 139 1.96 -4.58 8.62
C VAL A 139 1.49 -4.95 7.21
N PHE A 140 1.10 -3.99 6.38
CA PHE A 140 0.66 -4.29 5.01
C PHE A 140 1.77 -4.89 4.13
N HIS A 141 3.01 -4.44 4.26
CA HIS A 141 4.12 -5.04 3.52
C HIS A 141 4.34 -6.51 3.87
N VAL A 142 4.36 -6.87 5.16
CA VAL A 142 4.58 -8.26 5.60
C VAL A 142 3.34 -9.13 5.31
N THR A 143 2.13 -8.60 5.52
CA THR A 143 0.87 -9.28 5.14
C THR A 143 0.86 -9.58 3.63
N GLY A 144 1.35 -8.66 2.80
CA GLY A 144 1.53 -8.89 1.36
C GLY A 144 2.55 -9.98 1.02
N VAL A 145 3.57 -10.22 1.86
CA VAL A 145 4.47 -11.37 1.71
C VAL A 145 3.78 -12.67 2.13
N ALA A 146 2.93 -12.65 3.15
CA ALA A 146 2.10 -13.81 3.52
C ALA A 146 1.11 -14.19 2.40
N LEU A 147 0.50 -13.21 1.73
CA LEU A 147 -0.33 -13.47 0.54
C LEU A 147 0.49 -14.06 -0.62
N HIS A 148 1.75 -13.63 -0.81
CA HIS A 148 2.66 -14.26 -1.79
C HIS A 148 2.86 -15.74 -1.45
N LEU A 149 3.25 -16.04 -0.21
CA LEU A 149 3.43 -17.44 0.20
C LEU A 149 2.14 -18.26 0.01
N ALA A 150 0.97 -17.70 0.32
CA ALA A 150 -0.30 -18.37 0.09
C ALA A 150 -0.56 -18.70 -1.40
N LEU A 151 -0.33 -17.75 -2.32
CA LEU A 151 -0.46 -17.96 -3.77
C LEU A 151 0.51 -19.02 -4.30
N ASP A 152 1.73 -19.03 -3.79
CA ASP A 152 2.79 -19.96 -4.18
C ASP A 152 2.58 -21.38 -3.64
N LEU A 153 1.67 -21.53 -2.66
CA LEU A 153 1.23 -22.80 -2.07
C LEU A 153 -0.17 -23.22 -2.52
N GLY A 154 -0.86 -22.44 -3.36
CA GLY A 154 -2.25 -22.69 -3.76
C GLY A 154 -3.23 -22.68 -2.59
N ARG A 155 -3.00 -21.78 -1.61
CA ARG A 155 -3.77 -21.66 -0.37
C ARG A 155 -4.54 -20.35 -0.32
N VAL A 156 -5.73 -20.37 0.28
CA VAL A 156 -6.47 -19.16 0.64
C VAL A 156 -5.74 -18.48 1.81
N PHE A 157 -5.26 -17.25 1.58
CA PHE A 157 -4.70 -16.40 2.62
C PHE A 157 -5.79 -15.90 3.57
N VAL A 158 -5.54 -15.96 4.87
CA VAL A 158 -6.47 -15.51 5.93
C VAL A 158 -5.69 -14.77 7.03
N GLU A 159 -6.22 -13.67 7.54
CA GLU A 159 -5.68 -12.98 8.71
C GLU A 159 -6.14 -13.68 10.02
N GLU A 160 -5.20 -13.96 10.93
CA GLU A 160 -5.53 -14.42 12.29
C GLU A 160 -6.17 -13.27 13.10
N PRO A 161 -7.28 -13.51 13.83
CA PRO A 161 -7.92 -12.47 14.64
C PRO A 161 -7.04 -11.99 15.80
N GLY A 162 -7.16 -10.71 16.16
CA GLY A 162 -6.51 -10.12 17.34
C GLY A 162 -5.37 -9.14 17.05
N THR A 163 -5.27 -8.62 15.82
CA THR A 163 -4.29 -7.59 15.49
C THR A 163 -4.50 -6.32 16.34
N PHE A 164 -3.40 -5.73 16.84
CA PHE A 164 -3.48 -4.54 17.69
C PHE A 164 -4.13 -3.32 16.97
N LEU A 165 -4.15 -3.30 15.64
CA LEU A 165 -4.80 -2.26 14.82
C LEU A 165 -6.34 -2.29 14.90
N THR A 166 -6.94 -3.41 15.31
CA THR A 166 -8.39 -3.54 15.51
C THR A 166 -8.81 -3.38 16.97
N ASN A 167 -7.87 -3.13 17.90
CA ASN A 167 -8.15 -2.86 19.31
C ASN A 167 -8.63 -1.41 19.53
N SER A 168 -9.65 -0.99 18.76
CA SER A 168 -10.25 0.35 18.79
C SER A 168 -11.78 0.27 18.97
N PRO A 169 -12.42 1.27 19.62
CA PRO A 169 -13.89 1.29 19.75
C PRO A 169 -14.64 1.30 18.42
N GLN A 170 -13.96 1.65 17.33
CA GLN A 170 -14.51 1.69 15.97
C GLN A 170 -14.69 0.29 15.38
N CYS A 171 -13.80 -0.66 15.73
CA CYS A 171 -13.88 -2.02 15.23
C CYS A 171 -14.92 -2.88 15.96
N LYS A 172 -15.23 -2.59 17.23
CA LYS A 172 -16.14 -3.42 18.05
C LYS A 172 -15.68 -4.90 18.00
N ASP A 173 -16.57 -5.79 17.56
CA ASP A 173 -16.36 -7.24 17.48
C ASP A 173 -15.73 -7.70 16.14
N LYS A 174 -15.03 -6.81 15.42
CA LYS A 174 -14.35 -7.08 14.13
C LYS A 174 -12.83 -7.22 14.34
N PRO A 175 -12.30 -8.44 14.56
CA PRO A 175 -10.94 -8.64 15.10
C PRO A 175 -9.81 -8.65 14.05
N THR A 176 -10.12 -8.43 12.76
CA THR A 176 -9.15 -8.43 11.64
C THR A 176 -9.25 -7.15 10.82
N LEU A 177 -8.19 -6.78 10.11
CA LEU A 177 -8.19 -5.60 9.23
C LEU A 177 -9.31 -5.69 8.17
N ASP A 178 -9.55 -6.90 7.64
CA ASP A 178 -10.54 -7.19 6.59
C ASP A 178 -11.99 -7.38 7.09
N SER A 179 -12.20 -7.36 8.41
CA SER A 179 -13.53 -7.24 9.01
C SER A 179 -13.80 -5.82 9.50
N CYS A 180 -12.77 -5.13 10.03
CA CYS A 180 -12.91 -3.78 10.55
C CYS A 180 -12.92 -2.72 9.45
N TYR A 181 -11.81 -2.56 8.72
CA TYR A 181 -11.56 -1.39 7.87
C TYR A 181 -11.73 -1.68 6.37
N PHE A 182 -11.38 -2.89 5.94
CA PHE A 182 -11.31 -3.29 4.53
C PHE A 182 -12.38 -4.32 4.16
N LEU A 183 -12.59 -4.51 2.87
CA LEU A 183 -13.36 -5.63 2.34
C LEU A 183 -12.61 -6.94 2.63
N PRO A 184 -13.32 -8.08 2.79
CA PRO A 184 -12.69 -9.36 3.09
C PRO A 184 -11.52 -9.69 2.17
N PHE A 185 -10.43 -10.17 2.76
CA PHE A 185 -9.26 -10.67 2.03
C PHE A 185 -9.54 -12.02 1.36
N SER A 186 -10.53 -12.76 1.85
CA SER A 186 -10.97 -14.06 1.33
C SER A 186 -12.49 -14.21 1.41
N GLY A 187 -13.05 -15.02 0.50
CA GLY A 187 -14.45 -15.47 0.57
C GLY A 187 -14.64 -16.68 1.49
N CYS A 188 -13.55 -17.40 1.77
CA CYS A 188 -13.53 -18.60 2.61
C CYS A 188 -12.71 -18.37 3.89
N ARG A 189 -13.05 -19.12 4.95
CA ARG A 189 -12.31 -19.18 6.23
C ARG A 189 -12.20 -20.65 6.66
N PRO A 190 -11.10 -21.05 7.35
CA PRO A 190 -10.99 -22.39 7.90
C PRO A 190 -12.04 -22.61 9.00
N THR A 191 -12.54 -23.84 9.10
CA THR A 191 -13.40 -24.27 10.20
C THR A 191 -12.60 -24.47 11.49
N ASP A 192 -13.27 -24.45 12.65
CA ASP A 192 -12.62 -24.72 13.94
C ASP A 192 -11.93 -26.10 13.98
N GLU A 193 -12.45 -27.08 13.25
CA GLU A 193 -11.83 -28.39 13.11
C GLU A 193 -10.53 -28.35 12.32
N GLN A 194 -10.53 -27.67 11.17
CA GLN A 194 -9.31 -27.43 10.39
C GLN A 194 -8.28 -26.62 11.19
N MET A 195 -8.73 -25.69 12.04
CA MET A 195 -7.86 -24.93 12.95
C MET A 195 -7.26 -25.77 14.07
N ARG A 196 -7.98 -26.76 14.63
CA ARG A 196 -7.41 -27.71 15.61
C ARG A 196 -6.27 -28.54 15.03
N GLY A 197 -6.31 -28.84 13.73
CA GLY A 197 -5.25 -29.55 13.01
C GLY A 197 -4.17 -28.65 12.38
N ALA A 198 -4.14 -27.36 12.67
CA ALA A 198 -3.25 -26.41 12.01
C ALA A 198 -1.76 -26.65 12.36
N LEU A 199 -0.90 -26.63 11.35
CA LEU A 199 0.56 -26.74 11.54
C LEU A 199 1.24 -25.38 11.41
N ARG A 200 2.26 -25.13 12.22
CA ARG A 200 3.08 -23.91 12.16
C ARG A 200 4.19 -24.05 11.14
N LEU A 201 4.39 -23.03 10.33
CA LEU A 201 5.54 -22.93 9.44
C LEU A 201 6.80 -22.56 10.21
N GLY A 202 7.92 -23.22 9.87
CA GLY A 202 9.23 -22.91 10.42
C GLY A 202 9.77 -21.57 9.95
N HIS A 203 10.93 -21.18 10.51
CA HIS A 203 11.71 -20.03 10.07
C HIS A 203 12.06 -20.15 8.57
N GLU A 204 11.97 -19.04 7.83
CA GLU A 204 12.41 -18.92 6.43
C GLU A 204 11.86 -20.02 5.49
N THR A 205 10.53 -20.12 5.40
CA THR A 205 9.88 -21.17 4.60
C THR A 205 10.09 -20.97 3.10
N ASP A 206 10.64 -21.98 2.44
CA ASP A 206 10.71 -22.10 0.98
C ASP A 206 9.51 -22.88 0.44
N ALA A 207 8.67 -22.22 -0.37
CA ALA A 207 7.47 -22.80 -0.96
C ALA A 207 7.74 -23.96 -1.95
N SER A 208 9.00 -24.19 -2.36
CA SER A 208 9.42 -25.31 -3.19
C SER A 208 9.95 -26.52 -2.41
N LYS A 209 10.15 -26.40 -1.09
CA LYS A 209 10.79 -27.44 -0.24
C LYS A 209 9.94 -27.85 0.97
N LEU A 210 8.63 -27.64 0.93
CA LEU A 210 7.74 -28.13 1.98
C LEU A 210 7.71 -29.66 2.00
N ASP A 211 7.85 -30.23 3.20
CA ASP A 211 7.60 -31.65 3.40
C ASP A 211 6.14 -32.02 3.13
N GLU A 212 5.91 -33.32 2.91
CA GLU A 212 4.58 -33.85 2.56
C GLU A 212 3.52 -33.56 3.63
N ARG A 213 3.90 -33.53 4.91
CA ARG A 213 3.00 -33.27 6.03
C ARG A 213 2.51 -31.80 6.00
N LEU A 214 3.41 -30.85 5.80
CA LEU A 214 3.06 -29.43 5.66
C LEU A 214 2.32 -29.15 4.33
N ALA A 215 2.71 -29.81 3.25
CA ALA A 215 2.01 -29.71 1.96
C ALA A 215 0.54 -30.20 2.07
N ASN A 216 0.30 -31.27 2.82
CA ASN A 216 -1.03 -31.86 3.00
C ASN A 216 -1.90 -31.21 4.09
N ALA A 217 -1.31 -30.49 5.05
CA ALA A 217 -2.05 -29.80 6.11
C ALA A 217 -3.18 -28.90 5.59
N ALA A 218 -4.38 -29.00 6.19
CA ALA A 218 -5.53 -28.15 5.83
C ALA A 218 -5.25 -26.67 6.12
N VAL A 219 -4.60 -26.36 7.24
CA VAL A 219 -4.21 -25.01 7.65
C VAL A 219 -2.72 -24.97 7.96
N LEU A 220 -2.04 -23.97 7.40
CA LEU A 220 -0.70 -23.57 7.82
C LEU A 220 -0.79 -22.22 8.55
N ILE A 221 -0.11 -22.09 9.68
CA ILE A 221 0.04 -20.83 10.42
C ILE A 221 1.41 -20.25 10.10
N ALA A 222 1.43 -19.03 9.56
CA ALA A 222 2.65 -18.27 9.27
C ALA A 222 2.82 -17.11 10.29
N GLU A 223 4.05 -16.90 10.73
CA GLU A 223 4.47 -15.72 11.51
C GLU A 223 5.52 -14.92 10.71
N HIS A 224 6.06 -13.82 11.25
CA HIS A 224 6.98 -12.95 10.51
C HIS A 224 8.20 -13.72 9.95
N ASP A 225 8.80 -14.56 10.80
CA ASP A 225 10.04 -15.27 10.49
C ASP A 225 9.85 -16.34 9.41
N SER A 226 8.65 -16.93 9.32
CA SER A 226 8.28 -17.88 8.27
C SER A 226 8.37 -17.27 6.87
N LEU A 227 8.26 -15.93 6.75
CA LEU A 227 8.15 -15.21 5.48
C LEU A 227 9.47 -14.68 4.93
N LEU A 228 10.58 -14.82 5.68
CA LEU A 228 11.87 -14.21 5.32
C LEU A 228 12.37 -14.66 3.94
N GLY A 229 12.25 -15.96 3.62
CA GLY A 229 12.77 -16.56 2.39
C GLY A 229 12.05 -16.11 1.11
N VAL A 230 10.82 -15.60 1.24
CA VAL A 230 9.98 -15.12 0.13
C VAL A 230 9.82 -13.59 0.11
N ARG A 231 10.38 -12.88 1.09
CA ARG A 231 10.23 -11.41 1.28
C ARG A 231 10.81 -10.55 0.15
N ALA A 232 11.81 -11.07 -0.55
CA ALA A 232 12.56 -10.39 -1.61
C ALA A 232 12.14 -10.79 -3.04
N ALA A 233 10.99 -11.49 -3.20
CA ALA A 233 10.50 -11.93 -4.50
C ALA A 233 9.02 -11.59 -4.73
N ALA A 234 8.57 -11.72 -5.99
CA ALA A 234 7.17 -11.83 -6.37
C ALA A 234 6.77 -13.33 -6.47
N PRO A 235 5.47 -13.66 -6.38
CA PRO A 235 4.98 -15.03 -6.56
C PRO A 235 5.48 -15.68 -7.86
N ARG A 236 5.86 -16.96 -7.79
CA ARG A 236 6.44 -17.72 -8.91
C ARG A 236 5.61 -17.60 -10.19
N ARG A 237 4.28 -17.64 -10.06
CA ARG A 237 3.30 -17.45 -11.15
C ARG A 237 3.39 -16.14 -11.93
N PHE A 238 4.06 -15.10 -11.40
CA PHE A 238 4.23 -13.81 -12.09
C PHE A 238 5.66 -13.58 -12.60
N GLN A 239 6.66 -14.33 -12.13
CA GLN A 239 8.08 -14.12 -12.42
C GLN A 239 8.39 -14.04 -13.93
N GLU A 240 8.00 -15.07 -14.69
CA GLU A 240 8.25 -15.12 -16.14
C GLU A 240 7.48 -14.02 -16.90
N ARG A 241 6.22 -13.77 -16.50
CA ARG A 241 5.38 -12.75 -17.12
C ARG A 241 5.94 -11.34 -16.88
N LEU A 242 6.46 -11.05 -15.68
CA LEU A 242 7.13 -9.79 -15.38
C LEU A 242 8.41 -9.60 -16.18
N ALA A 243 9.21 -10.66 -16.35
CA ALA A 243 10.43 -10.62 -17.15
C ALA A 243 10.17 -10.40 -18.65
N LYS A 244 9.02 -10.86 -19.17
CA LYS A 244 8.60 -10.63 -20.56
C LYS A 244 7.92 -9.28 -20.76
N SER A 245 7.11 -8.83 -19.80
CA SER A 245 6.22 -7.66 -19.95
C SER A 245 6.76 -6.36 -19.34
N THR A 246 7.93 -6.37 -18.70
CA THR A 246 8.49 -5.19 -17.99
C THR A 246 10.00 -5.11 -18.15
N ALA A 247 10.56 -3.90 -18.06
CA ALA A 247 12.01 -3.68 -17.95
C ALA A 247 12.50 -3.64 -16.49
N ILE A 248 11.70 -4.13 -15.53
CA ILE A 248 12.08 -4.17 -14.11
C ILE A 248 13.13 -5.26 -13.92
N ASP A 249 14.23 -4.95 -13.23
CA ASP A 249 15.21 -5.95 -12.77
C ASP A 249 14.50 -7.08 -11.99
N PRO A 250 14.68 -8.37 -12.34
CA PRO A 250 14.05 -9.49 -11.64
C PRO A 250 14.25 -9.48 -10.12
N LYS A 251 15.40 -9.00 -9.63
CA LYS A 251 15.68 -8.83 -8.19
C LYS A 251 14.78 -7.78 -7.52
N LYS A 252 14.07 -6.96 -8.31
CA LYS A 252 13.19 -5.87 -7.87
C LYS A 252 11.70 -6.15 -8.12
N PHE A 253 11.32 -7.31 -8.67
CA PHE A 253 9.90 -7.69 -8.87
C PHE A 253 9.07 -7.68 -7.57
N TYR A 254 9.71 -7.81 -6.40
CA TYR A 254 9.03 -7.65 -5.12
C TYR A 254 8.40 -6.26 -4.92
N TYR A 255 8.89 -5.20 -5.57
CA TYR A 255 8.27 -3.87 -5.51
C TYR A 255 6.92 -3.86 -6.24
N TRP A 256 6.89 -4.41 -7.45
CA TRP A 256 5.63 -4.63 -8.18
C TRP A 256 4.67 -5.48 -7.37
N TRP A 257 5.14 -6.60 -6.80
CA TRP A 257 4.28 -7.47 -6.00
C TRP A 257 3.70 -6.76 -4.77
N ARG A 258 4.52 -6.02 -4.02
CA ARG A 258 4.06 -5.22 -2.87
C ARG A 258 2.97 -4.24 -3.28
N ALA A 259 3.09 -3.59 -4.44
CA ALA A 259 2.02 -2.72 -4.96
C ALA A 259 0.71 -3.49 -5.23
N GLN A 260 0.77 -4.66 -5.86
CA GLN A 260 -0.41 -5.48 -6.13
C GLN A 260 -1.08 -6.01 -4.86
N ALA A 261 -0.30 -6.58 -3.93
CA ALA A 261 -0.80 -7.14 -2.68
C ALA A 261 -1.43 -6.06 -1.79
N VAL A 262 -0.77 -4.91 -1.64
CA VAL A 262 -1.31 -3.78 -0.88
C VAL A 262 -2.59 -3.26 -1.53
N THR A 263 -2.63 -3.09 -2.86
CA THR A 263 -3.84 -2.66 -3.58
C THR A 263 -5.03 -3.58 -3.33
N TYR A 264 -4.79 -4.90 -3.29
CA TYR A 264 -5.83 -5.89 -2.96
C TYR A 264 -6.29 -5.78 -1.50
N MET A 265 -5.37 -5.57 -0.56
CA MET A 265 -5.71 -5.48 0.87
C MET A 265 -6.43 -4.17 1.22
N ILE A 266 -6.00 -3.02 0.68
CA ILE A 266 -6.56 -1.72 1.06
C ILE A 266 -7.90 -1.37 0.39
N ARG A 267 -8.65 -2.35 -0.12
CA ARG A 267 -10.02 -2.13 -0.65
C ARG A 267 -10.94 -1.72 0.51
N PRO A 268 -11.36 -0.45 0.67
CA PRO A 268 -12.00 -0.02 1.91
C PRO A 268 -13.47 -0.41 1.94
N ARG A 269 -14.02 -0.52 3.14
CA ARG A 269 -15.47 -0.66 3.32
C ARG A 269 -16.18 0.68 3.03
N PRO A 270 -17.45 0.68 2.59
CA PRO A 270 -18.20 1.91 2.33
C PRO A 270 -18.23 2.86 3.53
N GLU A 271 -18.38 2.33 4.75
CA GLU A 271 -18.33 3.11 5.99
C GLU A 271 -16.98 3.82 6.20
N VAL A 272 -15.87 3.20 5.81
CA VAL A 272 -14.52 3.77 5.91
C VAL A 272 -14.30 4.82 4.82
N LEU A 273 -14.78 4.61 3.59
CA LEU A 273 -14.74 5.64 2.54
C LEU A 273 -15.48 6.92 2.96
N ALA A 274 -16.62 6.79 3.63
CA ALA A 274 -17.40 7.93 4.11
C ALA A 274 -16.66 8.71 5.22
N ASP A 275 -16.09 8.02 6.21
CA ASP A 275 -15.24 8.64 7.25
C ASP A 275 -14.01 9.33 6.64
N LEU A 276 -13.36 8.71 5.66
CA LEU A 276 -12.19 9.28 4.97
C LEU A 276 -12.53 10.54 4.16
N GLU A 277 -13.69 10.59 3.50
CA GLU A 277 -14.18 11.79 2.82
C GLU A 277 -14.51 12.91 3.83
N GLN A 278 -15.11 12.58 4.98
CA GLN A 278 -15.34 13.55 6.06
C GLN A 278 -14.01 14.09 6.61
N ARG A 279 -13.02 13.22 6.82
CA ARG A 279 -11.68 13.59 7.30
C ARG A 279 -10.91 14.41 6.28
N ARG A 280 -11.03 14.11 4.98
CA ARG A 280 -10.48 14.94 3.91
C ARG A 280 -10.98 16.37 4.02
N ARG A 281 -12.30 16.58 4.17
CA ARG A 281 -12.90 17.92 4.31
C ARG A 281 -12.45 18.66 5.58
N LYS A 282 -12.14 17.91 6.66
CA LYS A 282 -11.75 18.48 7.95
C LYS A 282 -10.26 18.80 8.08
N PHE A 283 -9.39 17.95 7.54
CA PHE A 283 -7.95 17.99 7.83
C PHE A 283 -7.09 18.41 6.63
N LEU A 284 -7.59 18.30 5.38
CA LEU A 284 -6.85 18.79 4.22
C LEU A 284 -6.87 20.32 4.22
N ALA A 285 -5.69 20.93 4.19
CA ALA A 285 -5.51 22.39 4.22
C ALA A 285 -4.50 22.83 3.16
N GLY A 286 -4.46 24.14 2.85
CA GLY A 286 -3.62 24.69 1.80
C GLY A 286 -4.09 24.31 0.39
N ALA A 287 -3.15 24.23 -0.56
CA ALA A 287 -3.45 23.92 -1.95
C ALA A 287 -3.90 22.44 -2.14
N PRO A 288 -5.11 22.15 -2.65
CA PRO A 288 -5.56 20.77 -2.82
C PRO A 288 -4.69 20.03 -3.86
N PRO A 289 -4.33 18.75 -3.64
CA PRO A 289 -3.49 17.99 -4.59
C PRO A 289 -4.03 18.02 -6.02
N ALA A 290 -3.16 18.41 -6.96
CA ALA A 290 -3.48 18.58 -8.38
C ALA A 290 -2.49 17.80 -9.27
N PRO A 291 -2.81 17.53 -10.55
CA PRO A 291 -1.86 16.95 -11.50
C PRO A 291 -0.55 17.74 -11.55
N GLY A 292 0.59 17.03 -11.54
CA GLY A 292 1.92 17.66 -11.47
C GLY A 292 2.32 18.20 -10.09
N CYS A 293 1.52 18.03 -9.05
CA CYS A 293 1.92 18.30 -7.67
C CYS A 293 2.98 17.28 -7.20
N ILE A 294 4.03 17.75 -6.51
CA ILE A 294 5.06 16.89 -5.93
C ILE A 294 4.65 16.54 -4.49
N SER A 295 4.71 15.26 -4.12
CA SER A 295 4.42 14.81 -2.74
C SER A 295 5.70 14.71 -1.93
N VAL A 296 5.74 15.38 -0.79
CA VAL A 296 6.85 15.34 0.17
C VAL A 296 6.33 14.65 1.44
N HIS A 297 6.93 13.52 1.81
CA HIS A 297 6.66 12.89 3.11
C HIS A 297 7.87 13.10 4.02
N VAL A 298 7.70 13.93 5.04
CA VAL A 298 8.68 14.13 6.12
C VAL A 298 8.22 13.33 7.32
N ARG A 299 9.08 12.46 7.84
CA ARG A 299 8.78 11.58 8.99
C ARG A 299 9.83 11.79 10.06
N HIS A 300 9.47 12.54 11.09
CA HIS A 300 10.30 12.86 12.25
C HIS A 300 9.88 11.99 13.45
N GLY A 301 9.92 12.53 14.65
CA GLY A 301 9.57 11.81 15.88
C GLY A 301 10.49 10.61 16.13
N ASP A 302 9.92 9.52 16.67
CA ASP A 302 10.65 8.32 17.11
C ASP A 302 11.47 7.58 16.05
N LYS A 303 11.33 7.92 14.76
CA LYS A 303 12.06 7.25 13.67
C LYS A 303 13.53 7.67 13.56
N HIS A 304 13.96 8.71 14.27
CA HIS A 304 15.38 9.12 14.35
C HIS A 304 16.33 8.01 14.84
N VAL A 305 15.81 6.97 15.52
CA VAL A 305 16.60 5.79 15.92
C VAL A 305 16.76 4.73 14.82
N GLU A 306 15.96 4.82 13.74
CA GLU A 306 15.95 3.88 12.60
C GLU A 306 16.55 4.46 11.32
N SER A 307 16.52 5.79 11.17
CA SER A 307 16.99 6.49 9.98
C SER A 307 17.53 7.88 10.29
N GLU A 308 18.48 8.34 9.47
CA GLU A 308 18.91 9.73 9.41
C GLU A 308 17.72 10.69 9.31
N VAL A 309 17.77 11.79 10.07
CA VAL A 309 16.81 12.89 10.00
C VAL A 309 17.40 13.95 9.08
N PHE A 310 16.63 14.38 8.09
CA PHE A 310 17.03 15.40 7.13
C PHE A 310 16.32 16.72 7.43
N GLU A 311 17.06 17.82 7.36
CA GLU A 311 16.49 19.17 7.46
C GLU A 311 15.51 19.46 6.30
N ASP A 312 14.50 20.30 6.53
CA ASP A 312 13.44 20.60 5.54
C ASP A 312 14.01 21.12 4.20
N GLN A 313 15.12 21.87 4.23
CA GLN A 313 15.83 22.37 3.05
C GLN A 313 16.32 21.24 2.13
N VAL A 314 16.56 20.03 2.65
CA VAL A 314 16.97 18.87 1.84
C VAL A 314 15.80 18.39 0.99
N TYR A 315 14.62 18.25 1.59
CA TYR A 315 13.39 17.89 0.88
C TYR A 315 12.99 18.96 -0.14
N GLU A 316 13.13 20.25 0.20
CA GLU A 316 12.85 21.34 -0.74
C GLU A 316 13.78 21.31 -1.96
N LYS A 317 15.10 21.16 -1.76
CA LYS A 317 16.08 21.02 -2.84
C LYS A 317 15.79 19.82 -3.74
N LEU A 318 15.34 18.70 -3.17
CA LEU A 318 14.94 17.52 -3.93
C LEU A 318 13.66 17.76 -4.74
N ALA A 319 12.65 18.44 -4.17
CA ALA A 319 11.45 18.82 -4.90
C ALA A 319 11.76 19.78 -6.06
N ALA A 320 12.65 20.76 -5.85
CA ALA A 320 13.13 21.67 -6.88
C ALA A 320 13.88 20.93 -8.02
N LYS A 321 14.74 19.95 -7.68
CA LYS A 321 15.37 19.06 -8.67
C LYS A 321 14.30 18.32 -9.50
N VAL A 322 13.34 17.64 -8.86
CA VAL A 322 12.26 16.90 -9.55
C VAL A 322 11.45 17.81 -10.48
N ARG A 323 11.10 19.01 -10.00
CA ARG A 323 10.40 20.05 -10.78
C ARG A 323 11.19 20.49 -12.02
N ALA A 324 12.51 20.60 -11.91
CA ALA A 324 13.40 21.00 -13.00
C ALA A 324 13.64 19.91 -14.06
N LEU A 325 13.49 18.62 -13.70
CA LEU A 325 13.66 17.50 -14.64
C LEU A 325 12.57 17.42 -15.71
N ALA A 326 11.32 17.70 -15.33
CA ALA A 326 10.18 17.64 -16.23
C ALA A 326 9.28 18.87 -16.02
N PRO A 327 9.73 20.08 -16.43
CA PRO A 327 9.08 21.33 -16.07
C PRO A 327 7.73 21.58 -16.77
N SER A 328 7.42 20.80 -17.80
CA SER A 328 6.10 20.73 -18.44
C SER A 328 5.11 19.79 -17.73
N TYR A 329 5.60 18.92 -16.84
CA TYR A 329 4.81 17.89 -16.15
C TYR A 329 4.60 18.22 -14.68
N PHE A 330 5.63 18.69 -13.99
CA PHE A 330 5.54 19.12 -12.59
C PHE A 330 5.22 20.61 -12.47
N THR A 331 4.48 20.96 -11.42
CA THR A 331 4.05 22.32 -11.09
C THR A 331 4.75 22.81 -9.82
N ASP A 332 4.69 24.11 -9.56
CA ASP A 332 5.21 24.74 -8.34
C ASP A 332 4.23 24.55 -7.14
N GLN A 333 3.78 23.30 -6.96
CA GLN A 333 2.85 22.88 -5.92
C GLN A 333 3.40 21.65 -5.18
N LEU A 334 3.41 21.72 -3.84
CA LEU A 334 3.76 20.60 -2.97
C LEU A 334 2.52 20.07 -2.25
N PHE A 335 2.55 18.79 -1.93
CA PHE A 335 1.74 18.21 -0.88
C PHE A 335 2.63 17.64 0.22
N VAL A 336 2.59 18.23 1.41
CA VAL A 336 3.42 17.86 2.55
C VAL A 336 2.62 16.97 3.51
N SER A 337 3.09 15.73 3.68
CA SER A 337 2.58 14.77 4.65
C SER A 337 3.60 14.61 5.78
N THR A 338 3.28 15.10 6.96
CA THR A 338 4.12 14.99 8.15
C THR A 338 3.28 15.07 9.42
N GLU A 339 3.80 14.52 10.51
CA GLU A 339 3.32 14.76 11.87
C GLU A 339 4.00 15.96 12.56
N ASP A 340 4.94 16.64 11.89
CA ASP A 340 5.71 17.74 12.47
C ASP A 340 5.12 19.13 12.11
N PRO A 341 4.59 19.90 13.08
CA PRO A 341 4.04 21.23 12.80
C PRO A 341 5.10 22.25 12.38
N GLU A 342 6.38 22.06 12.73
CA GLU A 342 7.46 22.96 12.33
C GLU A 342 7.75 22.83 10.83
N THR A 343 7.88 21.60 10.32
CA THR A 343 7.95 21.31 8.87
C THR A 343 6.75 21.86 8.09
N ILE A 344 5.53 21.74 8.63
CA ILE A 344 4.34 22.37 7.98
C ILE A 344 4.54 23.89 7.91
N THR A 345 4.99 24.52 8.99
CA THR A 345 5.24 25.96 9.04
C THR A 345 6.33 26.38 8.05
N TYR A 346 7.42 25.61 7.93
CA TYR A 346 8.48 25.81 6.94
C TYR A 346 7.92 25.81 5.52
N PHE A 347 7.24 24.75 5.09
CA PHE A 347 6.77 24.65 3.70
C PHE A 347 5.60 25.58 3.37
N VAL A 348 4.81 26.02 4.34
CA VAL A 348 3.67 26.94 4.12
C VAL A 348 4.10 28.41 4.14
N ASN A 349 5.04 28.80 5.00
CA ASN A 349 5.41 30.21 5.20
C ASN A 349 6.84 30.56 4.77
N GLY A 350 7.76 29.60 4.76
CA GLY A 350 9.19 29.79 4.52
C GLY A 350 9.67 29.50 3.09
N THR A 351 8.78 29.07 2.19
CA THR A 351 9.13 28.71 0.81
C THR A 351 8.18 29.34 -0.21
N ASN A 352 8.60 29.38 -1.48
CA ASN A 352 7.77 29.87 -2.59
C ASN A 352 6.79 28.82 -3.16
N TRP A 353 6.69 27.63 -2.54
CA TRP A 353 5.82 26.57 -3.03
C TRP A 353 4.35 26.80 -2.65
N ARG A 354 3.44 26.46 -3.56
CA ARG A 354 2.01 26.36 -3.19
C ARG A 354 1.80 25.06 -2.41
N THR A 355 1.79 25.14 -1.09
CA THR A 355 1.78 23.96 -0.22
C THR A 355 0.36 23.54 0.19
N GLY A 356 0.01 22.29 -0.10
CA GLY A 356 -1.09 21.56 0.53
C GLY A 356 -0.56 20.65 1.64
N TYR A 357 -1.36 20.39 2.68
CA TYR A 357 -0.92 19.58 3.81
C TYR A 357 -2.09 18.98 4.60
N THR A 358 -1.78 18.08 5.53
CA THR A 358 -2.73 17.60 6.53
C THR A 358 -2.55 18.30 7.87
N SER A 359 -3.55 19.09 8.23
CA SER A 359 -3.64 19.82 9.50
C SER A 359 -4.15 18.95 10.65
N GLY A 360 -3.86 19.35 11.90
CA GLY A 360 -4.45 18.73 13.10
C GLY A 360 -4.00 17.29 13.38
N VAL A 361 -2.87 16.89 12.78
CA VAL A 361 -2.26 15.58 12.93
C VAL A 361 -1.37 15.60 14.17
N PRO A 362 -1.65 14.81 15.22
CA PRO A 362 -0.83 14.84 16.41
C PRO A 362 0.54 14.21 16.14
N ARG A 363 1.62 14.96 16.46
CA ARG A 363 2.98 14.41 16.55
C ARG A 363 2.97 13.22 17.51
N LYS A 364 3.53 12.08 17.08
CA LYS A 364 3.81 11.00 18.01
C LYS A 364 4.82 11.53 19.03
N PRO A 365 4.53 11.52 20.34
CA PRO A 365 5.45 12.07 21.31
C PRO A 365 6.78 11.31 21.23
N ASP A 366 7.86 12.07 21.13
CA ASP A 366 9.21 11.56 21.30
C ASP A 366 9.29 10.85 22.66
N ARG A 367 9.88 9.64 22.69
CA ARG A 367 9.84 8.80 23.90
C ARG A 367 10.53 9.54 25.06
N TRP A 368 9.73 9.91 26.05
CA TRP A 368 10.10 10.54 27.33
C TRP A 368 10.55 12.01 27.26
N VAL A 369 9.58 12.90 27.46
CA VAL A 369 9.74 13.99 28.43
C VAL A 369 8.73 13.73 29.56
N GLY A 370 9.17 13.82 30.81
CA GLY A 370 8.40 13.36 31.96
C GLY A 370 7.10 14.16 32.16
N CYS A 371 5.95 13.51 31.99
CA CYS A 371 4.65 14.12 32.30
C CYS A 371 4.47 14.18 33.83
N CYS A 372 4.89 15.30 34.43
CA CYS A 372 4.55 15.60 35.81
C CYS A 372 3.02 15.68 35.99
N ARG A 373 2.55 15.25 37.17
CA ARG A 373 1.12 15.27 37.51
C ARG A 373 0.61 16.70 37.56
N THR A 374 -0.32 17.07 36.68
CA THR A 374 -1.68 17.53 37.06
C THR A 374 -2.54 17.84 35.83
N SER A 375 -3.80 17.41 35.88
CA SER A 375 -4.97 18.07 35.29
C SER A 375 -4.89 18.66 33.86
N CYS A 376 -4.76 17.81 32.84
CA CYS A 376 -5.25 18.12 31.49
C CYS A 376 -6.32 17.09 31.08
N ALA A 377 -7.48 17.58 30.62
CA ALA A 377 -8.59 16.74 30.21
C ALA A 377 -8.32 16.10 28.83
N CYS A 378 -8.04 14.80 28.81
CA CYS A 378 -7.86 14.05 27.57
C CYS A 378 -9.21 13.85 26.85
N VAL A 379 -9.42 14.58 25.76
CA VAL A 379 -10.53 14.32 24.82
C VAL A 379 -10.27 12.99 24.10
N PRO A 380 -11.23 12.04 24.03
CA PRO A 380 -11.01 10.73 23.43
C PRO A 380 -10.98 10.82 21.89
N VAL A 381 -9.78 10.85 21.31
CA VAL A 381 -9.59 10.83 19.85
C VAL A 381 -9.68 9.40 19.32
N SER A 382 -10.63 9.18 18.40
CA SER A 382 -10.96 7.89 17.81
C SER A 382 -10.00 7.47 16.69
N VAL A 383 -9.60 6.19 16.67
CA VAL A 383 -8.61 5.62 15.74
C VAL A 383 -9.23 5.28 14.39
N VAL A 384 -9.26 6.24 13.46
CA VAL A 384 -9.23 6.00 12.00
C VAL A 384 -8.57 7.21 11.35
N THR A 385 -7.28 7.19 11.10
CA THR A 385 -6.67 8.27 10.32
C THR A 385 -5.56 7.64 9.47
N PHE A 386 -5.48 8.05 8.19
CA PHE A 386 -4.35 7.88 7.25
C PHE A 386 -4.23 6.57 6.38
N VAL A 387 -4.11 6.74 5.02
CA VAL A 387 -3.34 5.96 3.97
C VAL A 387 -2.98 6.91 2.79
N TRP A 388 -1.72 6.98 2.28
CA TRP A 388 -1.28 7.46 0.90
C TRP A 388 0.22 7.47 0.59
N ALA A 389 0.47 7.51 -0.73
CA ALA A 389 1.31 8.44 -1.51
C ALA A 389 1.94 7.61 -2.63
N PHE A 390 1.41 7.62 -3.87
CA PHE A 390 2.18 7.14 -5.04
C PHE A 390 1.63 7.38 -6.48
N TRP A 391 0.36 7.74 -6.72
CA TRP A 391 -0.20 7.68 -8.09
C TRP A 391 -1.11 8.87 -8.48
N LEU A 392 -0.61 9.80 -9.32
CA LEU A 392 -1.39 10.93 -9.86
C LEU A 392 -0.88 11.43 -11.25
N ALA A 393 -1.03 10.61 -12.29
CA ALA A 393 -0.39 10.85 -13.61
C ALA A 393 -1.32 10.92 -14.84
N CYS A 394 -2.65 10.77 -14.72
CA CYS A 394 -3.46 10.42 -15.91
C CYS A 394 -4.93 10.89 -15.95
N TRP A 395 -5.25 12.13 -15.52
CA TRP A 395 -6.65 12.61 -15.48
C TRP A 395 -7.00 13.94 -16.20
N VAL A 396 -6.25 14.35 -17.23
CA VAL A 396 -6.68 15.46 -18.13
C VAL A 396 -6.42 15.17 -19.63
N ALA A 397 -6.58 13.92 -20.06
CA ALA A 397 -6.49 13.53 -21.48
C ALA A 397 -7.83 12.99 -22.05
N GLY A 398 -8.96 13.30 -21.41
CA GLY A 398 -10.26 12.65 -21.68
C GLY A 398 -11.45 13.57 -21.96
N SER A 399 -11.27 14.89 -22.02
CA SER A 399 -12.36 15.87 -22.17
C SER A 399 -12.13 16.90 -23.29
N GLY A 400 -11.11 16.72 -24.13
CA GLY A 400 -10.77 17.59 -25.26
C GLY A 400 -11.25 17.05 -26.62
N GLY A 401 -12.54 16.73 -26.77
CA GLY A 401 -13.07 16.11 -27.99
C GLY A 401 -14.46 16.61 -28.37
N GLY A 402 -14.56 17.78 -29.03
CA GLY A 402 -15.86 18.35 -29.40
C GLY A 402 -15.84 19.59 -30.28
N LYS A 403 -15.80 19.37 -31.61
CA LYS A 403 -16.28 20.26 -32.70
C LYS A 403 -15.85 21.75 -32.69
N ARG A 404 -15.00 22.11 -33.66
CA ARG A 404 -15.22 23.33 -34.46
C ARG A 404 -15.73 22.93 -35.86
N ARG A 405 -16.79 23.60 -36.32
CA ARG A 405 -17.36 23.55 -37.68
C ARG A 405 -17.76 24.98 -38.05
N GLY A 406 -17.42 25.41 -39.27
CA GLY A 406 -18.02 26.57 -39.93
C GLY A 406 -17.51 27.93 -39.47
N GLY A 407 -17.18 28.78 -40.44
CA GLY A 407 -16.54 30.09 -40.29
C GLY A 407 -15.46 30.24 -41.33
#